data_AF-A0A3Q1G150-F1
#
_entry.id   AF-A0A3Q1G150-F1
#
_cell.length_a   1.000
_cell.length_b   1.000
_cell.length_c   1.000
_cell.angle_alpha   90.00
_cell.angle_beta   90.00
_cell.angle_gamma   90.00
#
_symmetry.space_group_name_H-M   'P 1'
#
loop_
_entity.id
_entity.type
_entity.pdbx_description
1 polymer ?
#
loop_
_entity_poly.entity_id
_entity_poly.type
_entity_poly.pdbx_seq_one_letter_code
_entity_poly.pdbx_strand_id
1 'polypeptide(L)'
;MEDTIEVILQDHGRVLPTSRPHPILSACTGALLTGLYGVWCLFVIPGFRKVPWKLKVPYLPSSKDQTLNTMKLLEGRTGRLADLGSGDGRLVSEMNLSKKKICIQMCKFACKVGHVKLGFQGKCTDLSSYNNVTAFLAPGVMRVLGEKLLKELPDDARVIACRFPFPNWPQQSSAGSGLDQTFAYDMDTVRSHLRNVTNTVEE
;
A
#
# COMPACT_ATOMS: atom_id res chain seq x y z
N MET A 1 13.82 -19.60 -66.76
CA MET A 1 13.50 -20.70 -65.81
C MET A 1 12.65 -20.08 -64.71
N GLU A 2 11.51 -19.49 -65.09
CA GLU A 2 10.60 -18.78 -64.19
C GLU A 2 9.24 -19.50 -64.09
N ASP A 3 8.95 -20.44 -64.98
CA ASP A 3 7.62 -21.05 -65.13
C ASP A 3 7.21 -21.97 -63.97
N THR A 4 8.17 -22.54 -63.23
CA THR A 4 7.89 -23.49 -62.15
C THR A 4 7.42 -22.80 -60.86
N ILE A 5 7.83 -21.56 -60.61
CA ILE A 5 7.46 -20.85 -59.38
C ILE A 5 6.04 -20.29 -59.48
N GLU A 6 5.61 -19.84 -60.65
CA GLU A 6 4.25 -19.32 -60.85
C GLU A 6 3.18 -20.42 -60.72
N VAL A 7 3.48 -21.64 -61.16
CA VAL A 7 2.57 -22.80 -61.04
C VAL A 7 2.37 -23.21 -59.57
N ILE A 8 3.43 -23.14 -58.75
CA ILE A 8 3.35 -23.47 -57.32
C ILE A 8 2.57 -22.40 -56.54
N LEU A 9 2.69 -21.12 -56.92
CA LEU A 9 1.91 -20.05 -56.30
C LEU A 9 0.43 -20.08 -56.72
N GLN A 10 0.12 -20.51 -57.94
CA GLN A 10 -1.28 -20.70 -58.38
C GLN A 10 -2.00 -21.82 -57.64
N ASP A 11 -1.31 -22.91 -57.30
CA ASP A 11 -1.91 -24.05 -56.60
C ASP A 11 -2.23 -23.72 -55.13
N HIS A 12 -1.35 -22.97 -54.45
CA HIS A 12 -1.61 -22.50 -53.08
C HIS A 12 -2.78 -21.52 -52.97
N GLY A 13 -3.09 -20.76 -54.02
CA GLY A 13 -4.26 -19.88 -54.08
C GLY A 13 -5.60 -20.61 -54.17
N ARG A 14 -5.61 -21.90 -54.55
CA ARG A 14 -6.85 -22.71 -54.68
C ARG A 14 -7.21 -23.52 -53.43
N VAL A 15 -6.26 -23.74 -52.52
CA VAL A 15 -6.45 -24.57 -51.33
C VAL A 15 -6.95 -23.78 -50.12
N LEU A 16 -6.76 -22.46 -50.11
CA LEU A 16 -7.33 -21.59 -49.07
C LEU A 16 -8.70 -21.07 -49.52
N PRO A 17 -9.81 -21.47 -48.88
CA PRO A 17 -11.10 -20.88 -49.18
C PRO A 17 -11.01 -19.39 -48.91
N THR A 18 -11.34 -18.56 -49.91
CA THR A 18 -11.51 -17.13 -49.73
C THR A 18 -12.76 -16.90 -48.89
N SER A 19 -12.64 -17.02 -47.57
CA SER A 19 -13.72 -16.70 -46.64
C SER A 19 -14.00 -15.21 -46.77
N ARG A 20 -15.06 -14.83 -47.49
CA ARG A 20 -15.59 -13.46 -47.42
C ARG A 20 -16.05 -13.28 -45.98
N PRO A 21 -15.43 -12.39 -45.17
CA PRO A 21 -15.86 -12.21 -43.80
C PRO A 21 -17.28 -11.66 -43.82
N HIS A 22 -18.25 -12.46 -43.35
CA HIS A 22 -19.61 -11.98 -43.15
C HIS A 22 -19.58 -11.08 -41.91
N PRO A 23 -19.72 -9.74 -42.06
CA PRO A 23 -19.48 -8.81 -40.98
C PRO A 23 -20.43 -9.02 -39.80
N ILE A 24 -21.66 -9.46 -40.10
CA ILE A 24 -22.68 -9.80 -39.10
C ILE A 24 -22.25 -11.03 -38.29
N LEU A 25 -21.77 -12.09 -38.95
CA LEU A 25 -21.34 -13.31 -38.26
C LEU A 25 -20.11 -13.06 -37.38
N SER A 26 -19.16 -12.26 -37.88
CA SER A 26 -17.99 -11.85 -37.11
C SER A 26 -18.39 -11.00 -35.89
N ALA A 27 -19.30 -10.04 -36.07
CA ALA A 27 -19.83 -9.22 -34.97
C ALA A 27 -20.58 -10.05 -33.92
N CYS A 28 -21.44 -10.98 -34.34
CA CYS A 28 -22.16 -11.89 -33.43
C CYS A 28 -21.20 -12.78 -32.64
N THR A 29 -20.18 -13.33 -33.31
CA THR A 29 -19.17 -14.18 -32.67
C THR A 29 -18.32 -13.38 -31.68
N GLY A 30 -17.92 -12.16 -32.05
CA GLY A 30 -17.20 -11.25 -31.15
C GLY A 30 -18.02 -10.88 -29.92
N ALA A 31 -19.28 -10.50 -30.09
CA ALA A 31 -20.18 -10.17 -28.98
C ALA A 31 -20.38 -11.35 -28.02
N LEU A 32 -20.55 -12.56 -28.56
CA LEU A 32 -20.68 -13.78 -27.76
C LEU A 32 -19.40 -14.06 -26.96
N LEU A 33 -18.23 -13.98 -27.60
CA LEU A 33 -16.94 -14.19 -26.94
C LEU A 33 -16.67 -13.14 -25.85
N THR A 34 -16.94 -11.86 -26.12
CA THR A 34 -16.78 -10.79 -25.12
C THR A 34 -17.75 -10.97 -23.96
N GLY A 35 -19.01 -11.35 -24.23
CA GLY A 35 -20.01 -11.63 -23.21
C GLY A 35 -19.60 -12.80 -22.32
N LEU A 36 -19.20 -13.93 -22.92
CA LEU A 36 -18.73 -15.11 -22.19
C LEU A 36 -17.48 -14.80 -21.37
N TYR A 37 -16.51 -14.09 -21.94
CA TYR A 37 -15.30 -13.67 -21.24
C TYR A 37 -15.62 -12.73 -20.06
N GLY A 38 -16.52 -11.77 -20.26
CA GLY A 38 -16.98 -10.87 -19.20
C GLY A 38 -17.63 -11.62 -18.03
N VAL A 39 -18.50 -12.59 -18.33
CA VAL A 39 -19.11 -13.46 -17.31
C VAL A 39 -18.04 -14.30 -16.61
N TRP A 40 -17.10 -14.88 -17.34
CA TRP A 40 -16.00 -15.66 -16.76
C TRP A 40 -15.10 -14.83 -15.84
N CYS A 41 -14.78 -13.58 -16.21
CA CYS A 41 -14.06 -12.64 -15.37
C CYS A 41 -14.78 -12.37 -14.03
N LEU A 42 -16.12 -12.45 -13.98
CA LEU A 42 -16.84 -12.30 -12.72
C LEU A 42 -16.58 -13.46 -11.73
N PHE A 43 -16.24 -14.65 -12.22
CA PHE A 43 -15.96 -15.84 -11.40
C PHE A 43 -14.47 -16.06 -11.12
N VAL A 44 -13.59 -15.73 -12.07
CA VAL A 44 -12.13 -15.83 -11.90
C VAL A 44 -11.58 -14.75 -10.97
N ILE A 45 -12.31 -13.63 -10.83
CA ILE A 45 -11.85 -12.47 -10.08
C ILE A 45 -12.70 -12.19 -8.81
N PRO A 46 -12.94 -13.17 -7.91
CA PRO A 46 -13.75 -12.95 -6.70
C PRO A 46 -13.02 -12.04 -5.68
N GLY A 47 -11.69 -11.89 -5.80
CA GLY A 47 -10.86 -11.06 -4.93
C GLY A 47 -10.69 -9.59 -5.34
N PHE A 48 -11.08 -9.19 -6.55
CA PHE A 48 -10.91 -7.79 -6.98
C PHE A 48 -12.01 -6.86 -6.48
N ARG A 49 -13.18 -7.39 -6.10
CA ARG A 49 -14.31 -6.57 -5.64
C ARG A 49 -14.23 -6.10 -4.19
N LYS A 50 -13.37 -6.73 -3.37
CA LYS A 50 -13.28 -6.40 -1.95
C LYS A 50 -12.42 -5.15 -1.73
N VAL A 51 -11.11 -5.23 -1.91
CA VAL A 51 -10.25 -4.07 -1.61
C VAL A 51 -10.05 -3.23 -2.88
N PRO A 52 -10.33 -1.91 -2.86
CA PRO A 52 -10.02 -1.02 -3.98
C PRO A 52 -8.57 -1.20 -4.42
N TRP A 53 -8.29 -1.20 -5.73
CA TRP A 53 -6.95 -1.46 -6.25
C TRP A 53 -5.90 -0.50 -5.65
N LYS A 54 -6.30 0.75 -5.39
CA LYS A 54 -5.49 1.77 -4.71
C LYS A 54 -5.10 1.45 -3.25
N LEU A 55 -5.77 0.48 -2.62
CA LEU A 55 -5.54 0.02 -1.24
C LEU A 55 -4.98 -1.40 -1.17
N LYS A 56 -4.84 -2.10 -2.31
CA LYS A 56 -4.17 -3.40 -2.36
C LYS A 56 -2.67 -3.17 -2.27
N VAL A 57 -2.11 -3.48 -1.11
CA VAL A 57 -0.66 -3.46 -0.88
C VAL A 57 -0.19 -4.91 -0.93
N PRO A 58 0.67 -5.31 -1.89
CA PRO A 58 1.32 -6.61 -1.81
C PRO A 58 2.11 -6.69 -0.51
N TYR A 59 2.02 -7.83 0.17
CA TYR A 59 2.80 -8.05 1.38
C TYR A 59 4.30 -7.91 1.05
N LEU A 60 4.96 -6.98 1.72
CA LEU A 60 6.37 -6.72 1.53
C LEU A 60 7.02 -6.62 2.92
N PRO A 61 7.82 -7.60 3.34
CA PRO A 61 8.41 -7.59 4.67
C PRO A 61 9.41 -6.43 4.81
N SER A 62 9.59 -5.97 6.05
CA SER A 62 10.67 -5.04 6.38
C SER A 62 12.02 -5.75 6.27
N SER A 63 13.03 -5.04 5.77
CA SER A 63 14.41 -5.53 5.77
C SER A 63 15.01 -5.44 7.18
N LYS A 64 16.15 -6.10 7.39
CA LYS A 64 16.91 -5.98 8.64
C LYS A 64 17.43 -4.55 8.84
N ASP A 65 17.92 -3.93 7.78
CA ASP A 65 18.45 -2.57 7.82
C ASP A 65 17.35 -1.56 8.18
N GLN A 66 16.16 -1.69 7.60
CA GLN A 66 15.01 -0.86 7.95
C GLN A 66 14.59 -1.05 9.42
N THR A 67 14.65 -2.30 9.91
CA THR A 67 14.35 -2.60 11.32
C THR A 67 15.39 -1.94 12.25
N LEU A 68 16.67 -2.00 11.90
CA LEU A 68 17.75 -1.33 12.64
C LEU A 68 17.61 0.20 12.61
N ASN A 69 17.26 0.78 11.46
CA ASN A 69 17.01 2.22 11.33
C ASN A 69 15.84 2.66 12.22
N THR A 70 14.76 1.88 12.23
CA THR A 70 13.61 2.12 13.12
C THR A 70 14.02 2.03 14.59
N MET A 71 14.84 1.04 14.93
CA MET A 71 15.37 0.88 16.28
C MET A 71 16.23 2.05 16.71
N LYS A 72 17.10 2.55 15.83
CA LYS A 72 17.92 3.73 16.07
C LYS A 72 17.08 4.96 16.35
N LEU A 73 16.00 5.18 15.59
CA LEU A 73 15.08 6.31 15.80
C LEU A 73 14.24 6.19 17.09
N LEU A 74 14.11 4.98 17.66
CA LEU A 74 13.47 4.70 18.96
C LEU A 74 14.46 4.66 20.13
N GLU A 75 15.75 4.90 19.91
CA GLU A 75 16.71 4.94 21.02
C GLU A 75 16.37 6.06 22.01
N GLY A 76 16.52 5.76 23.30
CA GLY A 76 16.15 6.68 24.39
C GLY A 76 14.66 6.83 24.67
N ARG A 77 13.77 6.27 23.82
CA ARG A 77 12.32 6.29 24.05
C ARG A 77 11.87 5.16 24.98
N THR A 78 10.82 5.42 25.74
CA THR A 78 10.17 4.46 26.65
C THR A 78 8.65 4.52 26.47
N GLY A 79 7.92 3.59 27.10
CA GLY A 79 6.46 3.58 27.12
C GLY A 79 5.83 2.58 26.15
N ARG A 80 4.62 2.86 25.67
CA ARG A 80 3.88 1.95 24.78
C ARG A 80 4.17 2.26 23.31
N LEU A 81 4.37 1.22 22.51
CA LEU A 81 4.56 1.28 21.05
C LEU A 81 3.43 0.53 20.33
N ALA A 82 2.77 1.20 19.40
CA ALA A 82 1.84 0.57 18.47
C ALA A 82 2.56 0.31 17.14
N ASP A 83 2.55 -0.94 16.67
CA ASP A 83 3.11 -1.30 15.36
C ASP A 83 2.00 -1.49 14.32
N LEU A 84 1.86 -0.48 13.46
CA LEU A 84 0.82 -0.36 12.44
C LEU A 84 1.34 -0.94 11.11
N GLY A 85 0.99 -2.19 10.83
CA GLY A 85 1.45 -2.88 9.62
C GLY A 85 2.51 -3.95 9.87
N SER A 86 2.52 -4.54 11.07
CA SER A 86 3.56 -5.49 11.49
C SER A 86 3.75 -6.72 10.60
N GLY A 87 2.73 -7.12 9.83
CA GLY A 87 2.89 -8.21 8.88
C GLY A 87 3.19 -9.54 9.57
N ASP A 88 4.41 -10.05 9.36
CA ASP A 88 4.98 -11.24 10.01
C ASP A 88 5.57 -10.99 11.41
N GLY A 89 5.64 -9.74 11.86
CA GLY A 89 6.05 -9.39 13.22
C GLY A 89 7.56 -9.26 13.45
N ARG A 90 8.37 -9.19 12.38
CA ARG A 90 9.85 -9.07 12.47
C ARG A 90 10.32 -7.95 13.40
N LEU A 91 9.74 -6.76 13.26
CA LEU A 91 10.13 -5.59 14.03
C LEU A 91 9.94 -5.81 15.54
N VAL A 92 8.85 -6.47 15.92
CA VAL A 92 8.54 -6.76 17.32
C VAL A 92 9.37 -7.92 17.85
N SER A 93 9.65 -8.92 17.03
CA SER A 93 10.60 -9.98 17.39
C SER A 93 11.97 -9.38 17.73
N GLU A 94 12.49 -8.51 16.86
CA GLU A 94 13.80 -7.88 17.04
C GLU A 94 13.83 -6.95 18.28
N MET A 95 12.75 -6.21 18.51
CA MET A 95 12.62 -5.33 19.68
C MET A 95 12.53 -6.09 21.01
N ASN A 96 11.78 -7.19 21.05
CA ASN A 96 11.67 -8.04 22.23
C ASN A 96 13.02 -8.68 22.57
N LEU A 97 13.77 -9.13 21.56
CA LEU A 97 15.14 -9.64 21.73
C LEU A 97 16.08 -8.56 22.27
N SER A 98 15.92 -7.32 21.81
CA SER A 98 16.72 -6.17 22.23
C SER A 98 16.40 -5.66 23.65
N LYS A 99 15.45 -6.28 24.38
CA LYS A 99 15.03 -5.92 25.75
C LYS A 99 14.73 -4.43 25.96
N LYS A 100 14.23 -3.73 24.93
CA LYS A 100 13.87 -2.31 25.08
C LYS A 100 12.73 -2.15 26.10
N LYS A 101 12.73 -1.06 26.86
CA LYS A 101 11.66 -0.68 27.82
C LYS A 101 10.41 -0.15 27.09
N ILE A 102 10.02 -0.84 26.02
CA ILE A 102 8.90 -0.46 25.15
C ILE A 102 7.94 -1.64 25.09
N CYS A 103 6.69 -1.42 25.49
CA CYS A 103 5.64 -2.43 25.38
C CYS A 103 5.01 -2.36 24.00
N ILE A 104 5.14 -3.42 23.21
CA ILE A 104 4.74 -3.38 21.79
C ILE A 104 3.42 -4.08 21.57
N GLN A 105 2.50 -3.38 20.91
CA GLN A 105 1.22 -3.91 20.49
C GLN A 105 1.15 -3.97 18.96
N MET A 106 0.87 -5.16 18.45
CA MET A 106 0.59 -5.38 17.03
C MET A 106 -0.79 -4.86 16.65
N CYS A 107 -0.84 -4.09 15.57
CA CYS A 107 -2.06 -3.52 15.04
C CYS A 107 -2.29 -3.97 13.59
N LYS A 108 -3.41 -4.68 13.38
CA LYS A 108 -3.83 -5.09 12.03
C LYS A 108 -4.71 -3.99 11.44
N PHE A 109 -4.27 -3.44 10.32
CA PHE A 109 -5.09 -2.56 9.51
C PHE A 109 -6.16 -3.41 8.79
N ALA A 110 -7.41 -3.01 8.88
CA ALA A 110 -8.51 -3.70 8.23
C ALA A 110 -9.30 -2.72 7.35
N CYS A 111 -9.55 -3.13 6.10
CA CYS A 111 -10.45 -2.44 5.19
C CYS A 111 -11.75 -3.24 5.10
N LYS A 112 -12.86 -2.71 5.64
CA LYS A 112 -14.19 -3.31 5.48
C LYS A 112 -14.88 -2.68 4.26
N VAL A 113 -15.47 -3.50 3.39
CA VAL A 113 -15.92 -3.10 2.05
C VAL A 113 -17.44 -2.98 2.01
N GLY A 114 -17.97 -1.86 1.51
CA GLY A 114 -19.38 -1.42 1.60
C GLY A 114 -19.43 0.09 1.88
N HIS A 115 -20.17 0.54 2.90
CA HIS A 115 -19.92 1.85 3.54
C HIS A 115 -18.51 1.83 4.18
N VAL A 116 -17.48 2.09 3.37
CA VAL A 116 -16.08 1.72 3.67
C VAL A 116 -15.60 2.41 4.94
N LYS A 117 -15.39 1.62 6.01
CA LYS A 117 -14.71 2.06 7.23
C LYS A 117 -13.28 1.54 7.16
N LEU A 118 -12.33 2.45 6.92
CA LEU A 118 -10.90 2.20 7.04
C LEU A 118 -10.51 2.38 8.50
N GLY A 119 -9.85 1.40 9.10
CA GLY A 119 -9.43 1.52 10.48
C GLY A 119 -8.66 0.31 10.99
N PHE A 120 -8.09 0.47 12.18
CA PHE A 120 -7.48 -0.62 12.91
C PHE A 120 -8.55 -1.35 13.71
N GLN A 121 -8.51 -2.68 13.69
CA GLN A 121 -9.39 -3.49 14.53
C GLN A 121 -8.68 -3.89 15.84
N GLY A 122 -9.46 -4.05 16.90
CA GLY A 122 -8.97 -4.50 18.21
C GLY A 122 -8.37 -3.37 19.06
N LYS A 123 -7.24 -3.64 19.71
CA LYS A 123 -6.61 -2.77 20.73
C LYS A 123 -6.02 -1.47 20.19
N CYS A 124 -5.93 -1.30 18.87
CA CYS A 124 -5.38 -0.10 18.22
C CYS A 124 -6.47 0.79 17.63
N THR A 125 -7.71 0.63 18.13
CA THR A 125 -8.83 1.51 17.81
C THR A 125 -8.63 2.90 18.40
N ASP A 126 -8.04 2.98 19.59
CA ASP A 126 -7.62 4.23 20.24
C ASP A 126 -6.09 4.24 20.41
N LEU A 127 -5.44 5.29 19.89
CA LEU A 127 -4.00 5.48 19.96
C LEU A 127 -3.55 6.43 21.07
N SER A 128 -4.47 7.02 21.85
CA SER A 128 -4.17 8.03 22.87
C SER A 128 -3.21 7.59 23.97
N SER A 129 -3.18 6.30 24.27
CA SER A 129 -2.32 5.72 25.30
C SER A 129 -0.93 5.30 24.82
N TYR A 130 -0.58 5.57 23.56
CA TYR A 130 0.71 5.20 22.95
C TYR A 130 1.65 6.40 22.85
N ASN A 131 2.87 6.23 23.37
CA ASN A 131 3.93 7.26 23.29
C ASN A 131 4.76 7.13 22.01
N ASN A 132 4.70 5.96 21.37
CA ASN A 132 5.45 5.68 20.15
C ASN A 132 4.55 4.92 19.18
N VAL A 133 4.69 5.20 17.89
CA VAL A 133 3.97 4.49 16.82
C VAL A 133 4.94 4.18 15.69
N THR A 134 4.96 2.95 15.20
CA THR A 134 5.63 2.59 13.94
C THR A 134 4.58 2.30 12.88
N ALA A 135 4.81 2.76 11.66
CA ALA A 135 3.89 2.56 10.54
C ALA A 135 4.65 2.08 9.32
N PHE A 136 4.29 0.90 8.83
CA PHE A 136 4.77 0.36 7.56
C PHE A 136 3.59 -0.05 6.69
N LEU A 137 3.03 0.94 5.98
CA LEU A 137 1.79 0.83 5.23
C LEU A 137 1.95 1.46 3.84
N ALA A 138 0.98 1.26 2.95
CA ALA A 138 1.02 1.89 1.63
C ALA A 138 0.76 3.40 1.69
N PRO A 139 1.30 4.16 0.71
CA PRO A 139 1.09 5.60 0.58
C PRO A 139 -0.39 6.04 0.69
N GLY A 140 -1.31 5.28 0.08
CA GLY A 140 -2.74 5.59 0.13
C GLY A 140 -3.35 5.52 1.54
N VAL A 141 -2.76 4.72 2.43
CA VAL A 141 -3.18 4.58 3.84
C VAL A 141 -2.52 5.63 4.72
N MET A 142 -1.28 6.00 4.43
CA MET A 142 -0.50 6.96 5.22
C MET A 142 -1.22 8.30 5.39
N ARG A 143 -1.92 8.80 4.37
CA ARG A 143 -2.71 10.05 4.46
C ARG A 143 -3.81 9.97 5.53
N VAL A 144 -4.66 8.96 5.44
CA VAL A 144 -5.79 8.76 6.38
C VAL A 144 -5.27 8.45 7.79
N LEU A 145 -4.16 7.71 7.87
CA LEU A 145 -3.49 7.43 9.13
C LEU A 145 -3.00 8.73 9.78
N GLY A 146 -2.39 9.64 9.02
CA GLY A 146 -1.88 10.91 9.53
C GLY A 146 -2.95 11.73 10.26
N GLU A 147 -4.15 11.84 9.69
CA GLU A 147 -5.28 12.53 10.31
C GLU A 147 -5.68 11.89 11.66
N LYS A 148 -5.72 10.56 11.72
CA LYS A 148 -6.03 9.83 12.96
C LYS A 148 -4.96 10.05 14.02
N LEU A 149 -3.68 10.00 13.64
CA LEU A 149 -2.55 10.21 14.56
C LEU A 149 -2.56 11.64 15.12
N LEU A 150 -2.84 12.64 14.28
CA LEU A 150 -2.98 14.04 14.71
C LEU A 150 -4.12 14.24 15.71
N LYS A 151 -5.19 13.44 15.63
CA LYS A 151 -6.33 13.55 16.54
C LYS A 151 -6.11 12.81 17.86
N GLU A 152 -5.47 11.65 17.83
CA GLU A 152 -5.47 10.72 18.97
C GLU A 152 -4.18 10.72 19.76
N LEU A 153 -3.02 10.94 19.14
CA LEU A 153 -1.75 10.83 19.85
C LEU A 153 -1.51 12.00 20.82
N PRO A 154 -0.81 11.78 21.95
CA PRO A 154 -0.36 12.89 22.79
C PRO A 154 0.75 13.71 22.11
N ASP A 155 0.98 14.94 22.57
CA ASP A 155 1.97 15.86 21.97
C ASP A 155 3.42 15.34 22.09
N ASP A 156 3.72 14.61 23.17
CA ASP A 156 5.03 14.00 23.42
C ASP A 156 5.27 12.72 22.62
N ALA A 157 4.30 12.26 21.82
CA ALA A 157 4.41 11.04 21.06
C ALA A 157 5.36 11.17 19.87
N ARG A 158 6.02 10.05 19.54
CA ARG A 158 6.87 9.91 18.35
C ARG A 158 6.27 8.92 17.37
N VAL A 159 6.18 9.32 16.11
CA VAL A 159 5.72 8.48 15.01
C VAL A 159 6.91 8.16 14.11
N ILE A 160 7.08 6.89 13.76
CA ILE A 160 8.07 6.42 12.79
C ILE A 160 7.36 5.85 11.58
N ALA A 161 7.64 6.41 10.41
CA ALA A 161 7.15 5.92 9.14
C ALA A 161 8.27 5.19 8.40
N CYS A 162 8.02 3.93 8.05
CA CYS A 162 8.95 3.12 7.29
C CYS A 162 8.68 3.29 5.79
N ARG A 163 9.72 3.57 4.99
CA ARG A 163 9.73 3.71 3.52
C ARG A 163 8.92 4.86 2.93
N PHE A 164 7.71 5.10 3.45
CA PHE A 164 6.80 6.10 2.91
C PHE A 164 6.58 7.20 3.96
N PRO A 165 6.98 8.45 3.70
CA PRO A 165 6.73 9.55 4.64
C PRO A 165 5.24 9.93 4.67
N PHE A 166 4.83 10.63 5.73
CA PHE A 166 3.48 11.20 5.81
C PHE A 166 3.37 12.42 4.88
N PRO A 167 2.29 12.52 4.07
CA PRO A 167 2.05 13.72 3.28
C PRO A 167 1.91 14.95 4.19
N ASN A 168 2.50 16.08 3.80
CA ASN A 168 2.40 17.39 4.46
C ASN A 168 2.99 17.47 5.89
N TRP A 169 3.66 16.42 6.36
CA TRP A 169 4.37 16.46 7.64
C TRP A 169 5.81 16.90 7.41
N PRO A 170 6.37 17.79 8.27
CA PRO A 170 7.76 18.19 8.15
C PRO A 170 8.67 17.00 8.48
N GLN A 171 9.72 16.78 7.69
CA GLN A 171 10.73 15.78 8.04
C GLN A 171 11.68 16.35 9.09
N GLN A 172 11.82 15.68 10.23
CA GLN A 172 12.75 16.09 11.31
C GLN A 172 13.98 15.20 11.42
N SER A 173 13.79 13.89 11.34
CA SER A 173 14.91 12.94 11.35
C SER A 173 14.61 11.77 10.43
N SER A 174 15.65 11.29 9.75
CA SER A 174 15.55 10.08 8.95
C SER A 174 16.79 9.21 9.14
N ALA A 175 16.63 7.90 8.98
CA ALA A 175 17.71 6.94 9.04
C ALA A 175 17.60 5.97 7.87
N GLY A 176 18.75 5.63 7.28
CA GLY A 176 18.84 4.80 6.07
C GLY A 176 18.68 5.59 4.77
N SER A 177 18.59 4.85 3.66
CA SER A 177 18.42 5.39 2.32
C SER A 177 17.57 4.45 1.46
N GLY A 178 17.01 4.98 0.37
CA GLY A 178 16.23 4.19 -0.58
C GLY A 178 15.05 3.46 0.07
N LEU A 179 14.98 2.14 -0.17
CA LEU A 179 13.87 1.30 0.32
C LEU A 179 13.91 1.05 1.84
N ASP A 180 15.05 1.31 2.48
CA ASP A 180 15.28 1.08 3.91
C ASP A 180 15.26 2.38 4.71
N GLN A 181 14.93 3.50 4.05
CA GLN A 181 14.76 4.78 4.70
C GLN A 181 13.56 4.75 5.65
N THR A 182 13.75 5.35 6.82
CA THR A 182 12.76 5.50 7.88
C THR A 182 12.74 6.94 8.33
N PHE A 183 11.57 7.45 8.71
CA PHE A 183 11.35 8.85 9.08
C PHE A 183 10.76 8.91 10.47
N ALA A 184 11.27 9.79 11.33
CA ALA A 184 10.70 10.06 12.64
C ALA A 184 10.09 11.45 12.70
N TYR A 185 8.94 11.53 13.38
CA TYR A 185 8.14 12.73 13.57
C TYR A 185 7.75 12.87 15.03
N ASP A 186 8.00 14.03 15.61
CA ASP A 186 7.48 14.39 16.93
C ASP A 186 6.14 15.13 16.77
N MET A 187 5.11 14.66 17.46
CA MET A 187 3.73 15.12 17.25
C MET A 187 3.57 16.62 17.54
N ASP A 188 4.23 17.13 18.59
CA ASP A 188 4.26 18.55 18.91
C ASP A 188 4.80 19.42 17.76
N THR A 189 5.91 19.01 17.13
CA THR A 189 6.49 19.76 16.00
C THR A 189 5.61 19.67 14.76
N VAL A 190 5.05 18.49 14.46
CA VAL A 190 4.14 18.33 13.33
C VAL A 190 2.93 19.25 13.49
N ARG A 191 2.30 19.27 14.67
CA ARG A 191 1.15 20.13 14.96
C ARG A 191 1.50 21.61 14.88
N SER A 192 2.64 22.00 15.42
CA SER A 192 3.14 23.39 15.34
C SER A 192 3.37 23.83 13.90
N HIS A 193 3.98 22.97 13.07
CA HIS A 193 4.18 23.25 11.65
C HIS A 193 2.86 23.41 10.89
N LEU A 194 1.90 22.49 11.10
CA LEU A 194 0.60 22.54 10.43
C LEU A 194 -0.20 23.79 10.81
N ARG A 195 -0.12 24.24 12.07
CA ARG A 195 -0.72 25.51 12.52
C ARG A 195 -0.12 26.70 11.78
N ASN A 196 1.21 26.75 11.67
CA ASN A 196 1.89 27.84 10.97
C ASN A 196 1.52 27.89 9.48
N VAL A 197 1.49 26.74 8.80
CA VAL A 197 1.08 26.65 7.39
C VAL A 197 -0.36 27.13 7.19
N THR A 198 -1.26 26.79 8.10
CA THR A 198 -2.67 27.23 8.02
C THR A 198 -2.76 28.75 8.11
N ASN A 199 -2.06 29.36 9.08
CA ASN A 199 -2.06 30.82 9.25
C ASN A 199 -1.50 31.58 8.04
N THR A 200 -0.48 31.03 7.35
CA THR A 200 0.09 31.66 6.15
C THR A 200 -0.78 31.58 4.90
N VAL A 201 -1.79 30.71 4.88
CA VAL A 201 -2.71 30.55 3.74
C VAL A 201 -3.96 31.43 3.90
N GLU A 202 -4.27 31.83 5.13
CA GLU A 202 -5.40 32.71 5.46
C GLU A 202 -5.06 34.22 5.41
N GLU A 203 -3.78 34.56 5.20
CA GLU A 203 -3.26 35.93 5.04
C GLU A 203 -3.05 36.29 3.56
#